data_AF-A0A4X2M8C3-F1
#
_entry.id   AF-A0A4X2M8C3-F1
#
_cell.length_a   1.000
_cell.length_b   1.000
_cell.length_c   1.000
_cell.angle_alpha   90.00
_cell.angle_beta   90.00
_cell.angle_gamma   90.00
#
_symmetry.space_group_name_H-M   'P 1'
#
loop_
_entity.id
_entity.type
_entity.pdbx_description
1 polymer ?
#
loop_
_entity_poly.entity_id
_entity_poly.type
_entity_poly.pdbx_seq_one_letter_code
_entity_poly.pdbx_strand_id
1 'polypeptide(L)'
;MRAHLPSVSTSILFNEPQYFSEFQSLSPTADLPCPQYPHQALIPFNEPSFPFAEFLISFLSTPSLRLSFPHLVPTLRAFGSYRGRTSLQEDGPGDASLIIRNVTLQDYGRYECEVTNELEDDAGMVSLDLEGVIFPYHPRLGRYTLTYPEAQRACAEQDGILASYEQLHAAWREGLDWCNAGWLQDGSVQYPVGQPREECGRREAPVGVRNYGYRHKEDERYDAFCFTSNLQGQVFFLKPYRKVSFPEAVRACAGSGAAVAKVGQLYAAWKLQLLDRCEAGWLGDGSVRYPIVNPRARCGGQRPGVRNLGFPDKKHRLFGVYCYRAPEKGVL
;
A
#
# COMPACT_ATOMS: atom_id res chain seq x y z
N MET A 1 53.86 1.21 40.43
CA MET A 1 53.66 0.98 38.98
C MET A 1 52.18 0.72 38.72
N ARG A 2 51.44 1.75 38.31
CA ARG A 2 50.11 1.62 37.69
C ARG A 2 50.07 2.65 36.56
N ALA A 3 49.70 2.17 35.39
CA ALA A 3 49.87 2.81 34.10
C ALA A 3 48.89 3.97 33.88
N HIS A 4 49.35 5.00 33.17
CA HIS A 4 48.54 6.03 32.55
C HIS A 4 47.95 5.52 31.23
N LEU A 5 46.66 5.79 31.01
CA LEU A 5 46.06 5.97 29.68
C LEU A 5 45.13 7.21 29.76
N PRO A 6 45.20 8.14 28.79
CA PRO A 6 44.32 9.29 28.73
C PRO A 6 42.98 8.96 28.05
N SER A 7 41.92 9.59 28.54
CA SER A 7 40.58 9.59 27.98
C SER A 7 40.54 10.33 26.65
N VAL A 8 40.23 9.61 25.56
CA VAL A 8 39.78 10.23 24.31
C VAL A 8 38.26 10.12 24.27
N SER A 9 37.57 11.22 24.59
CA SER A 9 36.15 11.37 24.25
C SER A 9 36.05 11.51 22.74
N THR A 10 35.45 10.52 22.08
CA THR A 10 35.08 10.63 20.67
C THR A 10 33.63 11.07 20.63
N SER A 11 33.41 12.29 20.16
CA SER A 11 32.12 12.85 19.82
C SER A 11 31.51 12.07 18.65
N ILE A 12 30.33 11.49 18.86
CA ILE A 12 29.42 11.10 17.79
C ILE A 12 28.18 11.97 17.94
N LEU A 13 28.13 13.04 17.15
CA LEU A 13 26.90 13.74 16.80
C LEU A 13 26.12 12.83 15.88
N PHE A 14 24.92 12.41 16.26
CA PHE A 14 23.75 12.16 15.40
C PHE A 14 22.61 11.73 16.34
N ASN A 15 21.46 12.38 16.25
CA ASN A 15 20.24 11.63 15.98
C ASN A 15 19.10 12.54 15.50
N GLU A 16 18.65 12.17 14.32
CA GLU A 16 17.45 12.55 13.58
C GLU A 16 16.16 12.37 14.41
N PRO A 17 15.05 13.00 14.02
CA PRO A 17 13.75 12.81 14.66
C PRO A 17 13.32 11.33 14.51
N GLN A 18 12.98 10.70 15.63
CA GLN A 18 12.55 9.31 15.68
C GLN A 18 11.17 9.15 15.03
N TYR A 19 11.14 8.79 13.74
CA TYR A 19 9.95 8.24 13.12
C TYR A 19 9.56 6.94 13.85
N PHE A 20 8.52 7.00 14.69
CA PHE A 20 7.84 5.81 15.19
C PHE A 20 7.05 5.19 14.03
N SER A 21 7.64 4.20 13.36
CA SER A 21 6.92 3.30 12.45
C SER A 21 6.57 2.03 13.21
N GLU A 22 5.41 1.99 13.86
CA GLU A 22 4.84 0.73 14.32
C GLU A 22 4.26 -0.01 13.12
N PHE A 23 4.84 -1.17 12.77
CA PHE A 23 4.30 -2.07 11.76
C PHE A 23 2.99 -2.66 12.27
N GLN A 24 1.85 -2.12 11.84
CA GLN A 24 0.55 -2.72 12.14
C GLN A 24 0.24 -3.88 11.20
N SER A 25 0.24 -5.07 11.79
CA SER A 25 -0.17 -6.31 11.15
C SER A 25 -1.71 -6.44 11.16
N LEU A 26 -2.27 -6.77 9.99
CA LEU A 26 -3.51 -7.54 9.77
C LEU A 26 -4.82 -7.14 10.50
N SER A 27 -4.97 -5.95 11.05
CA SER A 27 -6.25 -5.52 11.65
C SER A 27 -7.15 -4.77 10.66
N PRO A 28 -8.47 -4.99 10.66
CA PRO A 28 -9.44 -4.10 9.99
C PRO A 28 -9.52 -2.71 10.65
N THR A 29 -8.67 -2.47 11.64
CA THR A 29 -8.63 -1.31 12.51
C THR A 29 -7.19 -0.78 12.52
N ALA A 30 -6.97 0.45 12.08
CA ALA A 30 -5.68 1.13 12.24
C ALA A 30 -5.68 1.96 13.51
N ASP A 31 -4.55 1.99 14.20
CA ASP A 31 -4.31 2.84 15.36
C ASP A 31 -3.18 3.82 15.03
N LEU A 32 -3.48 5.12 15.06
CA LEU A 32 -2.51 6.18 14.78
C LEU A 32 -2.22 6.92 16.07
N PRO A 33 -1.11 6.61 16.78
CA PRO A 33 -0.77 7.29 18.01
C PRO A 33 -0.37 8.72 17.69
N CYS A 34 -0.86 9.67 18.49
CA CYS A 34 -0.33 11.03 18.49
C CYS A 34 0.59 11.20 19.70
N PRO A 35 1.92 11.01 19.55
CA PRO A 35 2.84 11.18 20.65
C PRO A 35 3.02 12.66 20.99
N GLN A 36 3.01 13.01 22.28
CA GLN A 36 3.68 14.21 22.75
C GLN A 36 5.20 14.00 22.60
N TYR A 37 5.89 14.81 21.78
CA TYR A 37 7.35 14.84 21.88
C TYR A 37 7.76 15.50 23.20
N PRO A 38 8.75 14.94 23.92
CA PRO A 38 9.18 15.46 25.20
C PRO A 38 10.18 16.60 24.97
N HIS A 39 9.68 17.77 24.64
CA HIS A 39 10.30 18.98 25.18
C HIS A 39 9.59 19.33 26.49
N GLN A 40 9.80 18.49 27.50
CA GLN A 40 9.80 18.99 28.87
C GLN A 40 10.91 20.03 28.99
N ALA A 41 10.61 21.29 28.67
CA ALA A 41 11.12 22.35 29.53
C ALA A 41 10.55 22.06 30.92
N LEU A 42 11.39 21.51 31.81
CA LEU A 42 11.05 21.37 33.22
C LEU A 42 10.76 22.75 33.79
N ILE A 43 9.48 23.15 33.80
CA ILE A 43 9.02 24.26 34.62
C ILE A 43 8.78 23.64 36.02
N PRO A 44 9.51 24.07 37.07
CA PRO A 44 9.32 23.53 38.40
C PRO A 44 7.89 23.83 38.88
N PHE A 45 7.19 22.79 39.29
CA PHE A 45 5.93 22.89 40.03
C PHE A 45 6.14 23.67 41.32
N ASN A 46 5.75 24.95 41.35
CA ASN A 46 5.19 25.59 42.54
C ASN A 46 4.53 26.94 42.18
N GLU A 47 3.25 26.94 41.78
CA GLU A 47 2.36 28.12 41.80
C GLU A 47 0.92 27.62 41.60
N PRO A 48 -0.03 27.88 42.52
CA PRO A 48 -1.38 27.33 42.46
C PRO A 48 -2.31 28.33 41.78
N SER A 49 -2.33 28.44 40.45
CA SER A 49 -3.46 29.06 39.71
C SER A 49 -3.17 29.25 38.22
N PHE A 50 -3.46 28.27 37.36
CA PHE A 50 -3.76 28.56 35.96
C PHE A 50 -4.84 27.59 35.44
N PRO A 51 -6.07 28.05 35.24
CA PRO A 51 -7.12 27.26 34.62
C PRO A 51 -7.07 27.44 33.09
N PHE A 52 -7.48 26.38 32.38
CA PHE A 52 -7.72 26.32 30.92
C PHE A 52 -6.48 26.20 30.03
N ALA A 53 -6.15 24.95 29.66
CA ALA A 53 -5.43 24.64 28.42
C ALA A 53 -6.47 23.99 27.49
N GLU A 54 -6.80 24.66 26.39
CA GLU A 54 -7.60 24.08 25.30
C GLU A 54 -6.65 23.30 24.39
N PHE A 55 -6.89 22.00 24.19
CA PHE A 55 -6.13 21.18 23.25
C PHE A 55 -6.91 21.09 21.92
N LEU A 56 -6.26 21.02 20.75
CA LEU A 56 -6.89 20.58 19.49
C LEU A 56 -6.05 19.42 18.94
N ILE A 57 -6.59 18.49 18.16
CA ILE A 57 -5.82 17.46 17.43
C ILE A 57 -6.34 17.38 15.99
N SER A 58 -5.74 18.02 15.00
CA SER A 58 -6.24 17.95 13.61
C SER A 58 -5.55 16.83 12.81
N PHE A 59 -6.32 16.03 12.04
CA PHE A 59 -5.79 14.96 11.16
C PHE A 59 -5.93 15.33 9.68
N LEU A 60 -4.87 15.91 9.10
CA LEU A 60 -4.91 16.46 7.75
C LEU A 60 -4.44 15.47 6.67
N SER A 61 -5.15 14.37 6.44
CA SER A 61 -5.00 13.62 5.18
C SER A 61 -5.86 14.25 4.08
N THR A 62 -5.76 15.57 3.85
CA THR A 62 -6.70 16.37 3.03
C THR A 62 -8.18 16.31 3.50
N PRO A 63 -8.91 17.43 3.48
CA PRO A 63 -9.34 18.22 4.66
C PRO A 63 -10.36 17.56 5.63
N SER A 64 -10.34 16.25 5.88
CA SER A 64 -11.54 15.53 6.35
C SER A 64 -11.55 15.06 7.81
N LEU A 65 -10.54 15.33 8.63
CA LEU A 65 -10.55 14.97 10.06
C LEU A 65 -10.03 16.15 10.91
N ARG A 66 -10.82 16.59 11.90
CA ARG A 66 -10.39 17.56 12.91
C ARG A 66 -10.85 17.08 14.28
N LEU A 67 -9.97 16.92 15.25
CA LEU A 67 -10.34 16.84 16.65
C LEU A 67 -10.11 18.18 17.35
N SER A 68 -10.94 18.42 18.36
CA SER A 68 -10.87 19.55 19.26
C SER A 68 -11.05 19.11 20.71
N PHE A 69 -10.42 19.75 21.68
CA PHE A 69 -10.57 19.48 23.12
C PHE A 69 -10.89 20.79 23.84
N PRO A 70 -12.15 21.24 23.78
CA PRO A 70 -12.54 22.45 24.46
C PRO A 70 -12.47 22.34 26.00
N HIS A 71 -12.49 21.12 26.60
CA HIS A 71 -12.53 20.95 28.06
C HIS A 71 -11.96 19.61 28.58
N LEU A 72 -10.67 19.30 28.37
CA LEU A 72 -10.03 18.02 28.78
C LEU A 72 -10.71 16.75 28.24
N VAL A 73 -11.75 16.90 27.40
CA VAL A 73 -12.49 15.82 26.75
C VAL A 73 -12.19 15.90 25.27
N PRO A 74 -11.57 14.87 24.68
CA PRO A 74 -11.37 14.78 23.25
C PRO A 74 -12.69 14.80 22.50
N THR A 75 -12.81 15.65 21.50
CA THR A 75 -13.95 15.63 20.57
C THR A 75 -13.47 15.40 19.14
N LEU A 76 -13.83 14.25 18.57
CA LEU A 76 -13.51 13.87 17.19
C LEU A 76 -14.57 14.37 16.21
N ARG A 77 -14.19 15.21 15.26
CA ARG A 77 -15.03 15.55 14.10
C ARG A 77 -14.47 14.86 12.86
N ALA A 78 -15.15 13.78 12.48
CA ALA A 78 -14.88 13.06 11.25
C ALA A 78 -15.79 13.53 10.11
N PHE A 79 -15.19 13.83 8.96
CA PHE A 79 -15.87 14.25 7.74
C PHE A 79 -15.70 13.20 6.64
N GLY A 80 -16.54 13.28 5.61
CA GLY A 80 -16.45 12.40 4.43
C GLY A 80 -16.54 10.91 4.77
N SER A 81 -15.64 10.12 4.16
CA SER A 81 -15.57 8.66 4.29
C SER A 81 -15.18 8.18 5.69
N TYR A 82 -14.65 9.05 6.55
CA TYR A 82 -14.23 8.69 7.92
C TYR A 82 -15.38 8.71 8.93
N ARG A 83 -16.50 9.37 8.61
CA ARG A 83 -17.66 9.47 9.50
C ARG A 83 -18.19 8.08 9.87
N GLY A 84 -18.29 7.81 11.17
CA GLY A 84 -18.79 6.53 11.69
C GLY A 84 -17.79 5.36 11.62
N ARG A 85 -16.60 5.59 11.07
CA ARG A 85 -15.49 4.62 11.05
C ARG A 85 -14.39 4.96 12.04
N THR A 86 -14.32 6.21 12.50
CA THR A 86 -13.25 6.68 13.38
C THR A 86 -13.72 6.88 14.81
N SER A 87 -12.90 6.48 15.78
CA SER A 87 -13.06 6.76 17.20
C SER A 87 -11.73 7.18 17.81
N LEU A 88 -11.76 7.91 18.91
CA LEU A 88 -10.55 8.21 19.66
C LEU A 88 -10.42 7.25 20.85
N GLN A 89 -9.22 6.76 21.08
CA GLN A 89 -8.82 6.00 22.26
C GLN A 89 -7.92 6.90 23.10
N GLU A 90 -8.27 7.09 24.37
CA GLU A 90 -7.39 7.75 25.33
C GLU A 90 -6.41 6.72 25.89
N ASP A 91 -5.12 6.98 25.76
CA ASP A 91 -4.04 6.08 26.22
C ASP A 91 -3.26 6.64 27.42
N GLY A 92 -3.61 7.85 27.88
CA GLY A 92 -3.02 8.47 29.06
C GLY A 92 -3.35 9.96 29.15
N PRO A 93 -2.88 10.65 30.21
CA PRO A 93 -3.00 12.10 30.31
C PRO A 93 -2.20 12.78 29.20
N GLY A 94 -2.89 13.33 28.19
CA GLY A 94 -2.26 14.02 27.06
C GLY A 94 -1.94 13.12 25.85
N ASP A 95 -2.14 11.80 25.96
CA ASP A 95 -1.93 10.84 24.87
C ASP A 95 -3.26 10.37 24.29
N ALA A 96 -3.38 10.43 22.98
CA ALA A 96 -4.57 10.01 22.27
C ALA A 96 -4.23 9.32 20.94
N SER A 97 -5.04 8.33 20.62
CA SER A 97 -4.85 7.44 19.48
C SER A 97 -6.08 7.45 18.60
N LEU A 98 -5.90 7.71 17.30
CA LEU A 98 -7.00 7.67 16.33
C LEU A 98 -7.21 6.25 15.83
N ILE A 99 -8.36 5.69 16.16
CA ILE A 99 -8.77 4.36 15.74
C ILE A 99 -9.64 4.48 14.49
N ILE A 100 -9.18 3.95 13.36
CA ILE A 100 -9.94 3.89 12.09
C ILE A 100 -10.38 2.45 11.83
N ARG A 101 -11.69 2.17 11.85
CA ARG A 101 -12.28 0.87 11.54
C ARG A 101 -12.61 0.74 10.05
N ASN A 102 -12.61 -0.50 9.56
CA ASN A 102 -12.84 -0.85 8.15
C ASN A 102 -11.90 -0.09 7.21
N VAL A 103 -10.60 -0.19 7.48
CA VAL A 103 -9.54 0.46 6.69
C VAL A 103 -9.59 -0.01 5.23
N THR A 104 -9.49 0.94 4.33
CA THR A 104 -9.52 0.76 2.87
C THR A 104 -8.20 1.22 2.26
N LEU A 105 -7.95 0.85 1.00
CA LEU A 105 -6.79 1.35 0.24
C LEU A 105 -6.74 2.88 0.14
N GLN A 106 -7.89 3.55 0.22
CA GLN A 106 -7.97 5.02 0.16
C GLN A 106 -7.56 5.69 1.48
N ASP A 107 -7.56 4.93 2.59
CA ASP A 107 -7.14 5.45 3.89
C ASP A 107 -5.59 5.44 4.01
N TYR A 108 -4.85 4.83 3.07
CA TYR A 108 -3.39 4.92 3.04
C TYR A 108 -2.93 6.36 2.86
N GLY A 109 -1.94 6.77 3.65
CA GLY A 109 -1.30 8.06 3.50
C GLY A 109 -0.72 8.60 4.79
N ARG A 110 -0.27 9.85 4.71
CA ARG A 110 0.25 10.58 5.86
C ARG A 110 -0.85 11.37 6.53
N TYR A 111 -0.88 11.27 7.84
CA TYR A 111 -1.82 11.89 8.75
C TYR A 111 -1.03 12.87 9.62
N GLU A 112 -1.46 14.11 9.66
CA GLU A 112 -0.92 15.11 10.58
C GLU A 112 -1.63 14.98 11.93
N CYS A 113 -1.01 15.32 13.04
CA CYS A 113 -1.65 15.42 14.35
C CYS A 113 -1.20 16.74 14.96
N GLU A 114 -2.09 17.72 15.04
CA GLU A 114 -1.75 19.07 15.51
C GLU A 114 -2.28 19.32 16.93
N VAL A 115 -1.39 19.43 17.92
CA VAL A 115 -1.70 19.79 19.31
C VAL A 115 -1.55 21.29 19.52
N THR A 116 -2.66 22.01 19.68
CA THR A 116 -2.63 23.45 20.01
C THR A 116 -2.76 23.67 21.51
N ASN A 117 -2.02 24.61 22.10
CA ASN A 117 -2.25 25.16 23.44
C ASN A 117 -2.23 26.70 23.36
N GLU A 118 -2.57 27.43 24.43
CA GLU A 118 -2.60 28.92 24.42
C GLU A 118 -1.23 29.58 24.12
N LEU A 119 -0.15 28.81 24.11
CA LEU A 119 1.23 29.31 24.00
C LEU A 119 2.05 28.72 22.83
N GLU A 120 1.76 27.49 22.37
CA GLU A 120 2.50 26.79 21.32
C GLU A 120 1.58 25.84 20.53
N ASP A 121 1.83 25.74 19.22
CA ASP A 121 1.24 24.74 18.32
C ASP A 121 2.33 23.72 17.96
N ASP A 122 2.16 22.45 18.36
CA ASP A 122 3.05 21.35 17.97
C ASP A 122 2.32 20.40 17.01
N ALA A 123 3.01 19.91 15.98
CA ALA A 123 2.43 19.04 14.97
C ALA A 123 3.29 17.80 14.73
N GLY A 124 2.72 16.63 15.02
CA GLY A 124 3.28 15.33 14.66
C GLY A 124 2.80 14.84 13.30
N MET A 125 3.59 14.02 12.62
CA MET A 125 3.14 13.31 11.41
C MET A 125 3.20 11.79 11.66
N VAL A 126 2.10 11.11 11.34
CA VAL A 126 1.95 9.65 11.41
C VAL A 126 1.66 9.13 10.02
N SER A 127 2.22 7.99 9.63
CA SER A 127 1.93 7.38 8.32
C SER A 127 1.14 6.09 8.53
N LEU A 128 0.00 5.96 7.86
CA LEU A 128 -0.74 4.70 7.83
C LEU A 128 -0.20 3.84 6.70
N ASP A 129 0.69 2.90 7.03
CA ASP A 129 1.21 1.94 6.07
C ASP A 129 0.34 0.68 6.04
N LEU A 130 -0.06 0.29 4.84
CA LEU A 130 -0.80 -0.96 4.62
C LEU A 130 0.18 -2.03 4.12
N GLU A 131 0.15 -3.21 4.74
CA GLU A 131 0.81 -4.37 4.17
C GLU A 131 0.13 -4.73 2.84
N GLY A 132 0.95 -4.96 1.80
CA GLY A 132 0.43 -5.20 0.47
C GLY A 132 1.47 -5.62 -0.54
N VAL A 133 1.10 -5.54 -1.82
CA VAL A 133 1.92 -5.97 -2.94
C VAL A 133 1.80 -5.02 -4.11
N ILE A 134 2.95 -4.70 -4.70
CA ILE A 134 3.05 -3.97 -5.95
C ILE A 134 2.93 -4.93 -7.12
N PHE A 135 2.14 -4.53 -8.11
CA PHE A 135 2.06 -5.24 -9.38
C PHE A 135 2.10 -4.29 -10.58
N PRO A 136 2.90 -4.61 -11.61
CA PRO A 136 2.88 -3.88 -12.87
C PRO A 136 1.60 -4.21 -13.64
N TYR A 137 1.02 -3.19 -14.27
CA TYR A 137 -0.21 -3.31 -15.03
C TYR A 137 -0.13 -2.57 -16.36
N HIS A 138 -0.59 -3.23 -17.41
CA HIS A 138 -0.89 -2.63 -18.71
C HIS A 138 -2.16 -3.29 -19.27
N PRO A 139 -3.00 -2.55 -20.01
CA PRO A 139 -4.24 -3.07 -20.55
C PRO A 139 -3.98 -3.95 -21.79
N ARG A 140 -5.06 -4.56 -22.31
CA ARG A 140 -5.04 -5.37 -23.54
C ARG A 140 -4.51 -4.62 -24.77
N LEU A 141 -4.71 -3.29 -24.82
CA LEU A 141 -4.31 -2.45 -25.95
C LEU A 141 -2.79 -2.41 -26.15
N GLY A 142 -2.01 -2.78 -25.14
CA GLY A 142 -0.56 -2.84 -25.22
C GLY A 142 0.10 -2.17 -24.02
N ARG A 143 1.40 -1.92 -24.16
CA ARG A 143 2.22 -1.17 -23.20
C ARG A 143 2.25 0.31 -23.58
N TYR A 144 2.46 1.18 -22.60
CA TYR A 144 2.57 2.63 -22.77
C TYR A 144 1.34 3.26 -23.41
N THR A 145 0.16 2.83 -22.97
CA THR A 145 -1.12 3.33 -23.51
C THR A 145 -1.91 4.18 -22.53
N LEU A 146 -1.54 4.20 -21.24
CA LEU A 146 -2.33 4.86 -20.19
C LEU A 146 -1.79 6.25 -19.89
N THR A 147 -2.64 7.26 -19.96
CA THR A 147 -2.44 8.56 -19.27
C THR A 147 -2.55 8.39 -17.76
N TYR A 148 -2.14 9.39 -16.96
CA TYR A 148 -2.21 9.28 -15.50
C TYR A 148 -3.63 9.02 -14.96
N PRO A 149 -4.69 9.73 -15.41
CA PRO A 149 -6.06 9.43 -14.97
C PRO A 149 -6.54 8.04 -15.40
N GLU A 150 -6.14 7.58 -16.58
CA GLU A 150 -6.43 6.23 -17.07
C GLU A 150 -5.70 5.16 -16.23
N ALA A 151 -4.46 5.41 -15.83
CA ALA A 151 -3.68 4.54 -14.96
C ALA A 151 -4.30 4.41 -13.57
N GLN A 152 -4.75 5.52 -12.98
CA GLN A 152 -5.47 5.53 -11.71
C GLN A 152 -6.75 4.69 -11.78
N ARG A 153 -7.55 4.87 -12.84
CA ARG A 153 -8.76 4.09 -13.06
C ARG A 153 -8.46 2.61 -13.29
N ALA A 154 -7.44 2.31 -14.07
CA ALA A 154 -7.02 0.93 -14.36
C ALA A 154 -6.62 0.18 -13.09
N CYS A 155 -5.85 0.79 -12.19
CA CYS A 155 -5.54 0.18 -10.89
C CYS A 155 -6.81 -0.07 -10.07
N ALA A 156 -7.72 0.90 -10.00
CA ALA A 156 -8.98 0.77 -9.26
C ALA A 156 -9.87 -0.38 -9.79
N GLU A 157 -9.98 -0.52 -11.11
CA GLU A 157 -10.68 -1.63 -11.75
C GLU A 157 -10.07 -3.00 -11.40
N GLN A 158 -8.77 -3.03 -11.12
CA GLN A 158 -8.02 -4.23 -10.73
C GLN A 158 -7.89 -4.45 -9.22
N ASP A 159 -8.71 -3.79 -8.40
CA ASP A 159 -8.68 -3.92 -6.93
C ASP A 159 -7.43 -3.31 -6.27
N GLY A 160 -6.88 -2.25 -6.88
CA GLY A 160 -5.71 -1.55 -6.36
C GLY A 160 -5.81 -0.04 -6.51
N ILE A 161 -4.76 0.64 -6.07
CA ILE A 161 -4.52 2.08 -6.29
C ILE A 161 -3.17 2.25 -6.99
N LEU A 162 -2.86 3.44 -7.50
CA LEU A 162 -1.50 3.73 -7.93
C LEU A 162 -0.55 3.61 -6.74
N ALA A 163 0.60 3.01 -6.96
CA ALA A 163 1.63 2.82 -5.95
C ALA A 163 2.35 4.12 -5.59
N SER A 164 2.78 4.25 -4.34
CA SER A 164 3.75 5.28 -3.95
C SER A 164 5.18 4.88 -4.38
N TYR A 165 6.08 5.85 -4.44
CA TYR A 165 7.50 5.59 -4.68
C TYR A 165 8.09 4.66 -3.60
N GLU A 166 7.74 4.89 -2.34
CA GLU A 166 8.22 4.12 -1.20
C GLU A 166 7.84 2.63 -1.33
N GLN A 167 6.60 2.35 -1.73
CA GLN A 167 6.13 1.00 -2.00
C GLN A 167 6.85 0.36 -3.19
N LEU A 168 7.06 1.10 -4.30
CA LEU A 168 7.81 0.60 -5.46
C LEU A 168 9.27 0.27 -5.08
N HIS A 169 9.91 1.15 -4.32
CA HIS A 169 11.28 0.97 -3.85
C HIS A 169 11.41 -0.22 -2.89
N ALA A 170 10.45 -0.40 -1.98
CA ALA A 170 10.38 -1.59 -1.12
C ALA A 170 10.23 -2.87 -1.96
N ALA A 171 9.31 -2.89 -2.92
CA ALA A 171 9.11 -4.05 -3.80
C ALA A 171 10.37 -4.37 -4.62
N TRP A 172 11.12 -3.37 -5.09
CA TRP A 172 12.40 -3.56 -5.76
C TRP A 172 13.45 -4.21 -4.84
N ARG A 173 13.57 -3.75 -3.59
CA ARG A 173 14.46 -4.38 -2.59
C ARG A 173 14.10 -5.84 -2.33
N GLU A 174 12.83 -6.19 -2.46
CA GLU A 174 12.32 -7.56 -2.38
C GLU A 174 12.48 -8.36 -3.69
N GLY A 175 13.09 -7.78 -4.72
CA GLY A 175 13.42 -8.46 -5.97
C GLY A 175 12.47 -8.20 -7.14
N LEU A 176 11.57 -7.21 -7.05
CA LEU A 176 10.80 -6.74 -8.21
C LEU A 176 11.76 -6.18 -9.26
N ASP A 177 11.62 -6.68 -10.48
CA ASP A 177 12.48 -6.33 -11.60
C ASP A 177 11.61 -6.18 -12.86
N TRP A 178 11.44 -4.94 -13.33
CA TRP A 178 10.50 -4.59 -14.38
C TRP A 178 11.04 -3.50 -15.31
N CYS A 179 11.10 -3.79 -16.60
CA CYS A 179 11.72 -2.94 -17.63
C CYS A 179 10.74 -1.97 -18.33
N ASN A 180 9.64 -1.63 -17.69
CA ASN A 180 8.66 -0.73 -18.29
C ASN A 180 8.33 0.39 -17.32
N ALA A 181 8.47 1.61 -17.82
CA ALA A 181 8.11 2.83 -17.11
C ALA A 181 6.60 2.85 -16.84
N GLY A 182 6.24 3.14 -15.59
CA GLY A 182 4.84 3.20 -15.17
C GLY A 182 4.56 4.39 -14.25
N TRP A 183 3.32 4.86 -14.29
CA TRP A 183 2.82 5.89 -13.41
C TRP A 183 2.82 5.46 -11.94
N LEU A 184 3.14 6.41 -11.05
CA LEU A 184 3.01 6.33 -9.60
C LEU A 184 1.97 7.33 -9.08
N GLN A 185 1.58 7.19 -7.82
CA GLN A 185 0.51 7.96 -7.18
C GLN A 185 0.74 9.47 -7.23
N ASP A 186 1.98 9.94 -7.10
CA ASP A 186 2.35 11.35 -7.14
C ASP A 186 2.37 11.95 -8.56
N GLY A 187 2.18 11.12 -9.59
CA GLY A 187 2.28 11.52 -10.99
C GLY A 187 3.70 11.50 -11.54
N SER A 188 4.65 10.95 -10.79
CA SER A 188 5.95 10.58 -11.35
C SER A 188 5.85 9.29 -12.16
N VAL A 189 6.82 9.09 -13.05
CA VAL A 189 6.95 7.87 -13.86
C VAL A 189 8.27 7.22 -13.56
N GLN A 190 8.26 5.96 -13.15
CA GLN A 190 9.47 5.26 -12.69
C GLN A 190 9.45 3.78 -13.09
N TYR A 191 10.58 3.07 -12.97
CA TYR A 191 10.63 1.61 -13.11
C TYR A 191 11.81 0.96 -12.36
N PRO A 192 11.60 -0.20 -11.69
CA PRO A 192 12.61 -0.87 -10.90
C PRO A 192 13.45 -1.84 -11.75
N VAL A 193 14.78 -1.69 -11.74
CA VAL A 193 15.70 -2.61 -12.42
C VAL A 193 16.51 -3.38 -11.37
N GLY A 194 16.24 -4.68 -11.27
CA GLY A 194 16.92 -5.58 -10.33
C GLY A 194 18.23 -6.15 -10.88
N GLN A 195 18.40 -6.20 -12.20
CA GLN A 195 19.62 -6.68 -12.85
C GLN A 195 20.01 -5.79 -14.05
N PRO A 196 21.30 -5.47 -14.22
CA PRO A 196 21.76 -4.69 -15.37
C PRO A 196 21.47 -5.42 -16.68
N ARG A 197 20.81 -4.72 -17.61
CA ARG A 197 20.52 -5.21 -18.96
C ARG A 197 20.38 -4.04 -19.93
N GLU A 198 20.87 -4.23 -21.14
CA GLU A 198 20.97 -3.18 -22.16
C GLU A 198 19.59 -2.63 -22.55
N GLU A 199 18.60 -3.51 -22.72
CA GLU A 199 17.24 -3.13 -23.11
C GLU A 199 16.50 -2.27 -22.08
N CYS A 200 17.04 -2.14 -20.86
CA CYS A 200 16.42 -1.44 -19.75
C CYS A 200 17.31 -0.31 -19.24
N GLY A 201 18.15 0.23 -20.15
CA GLY A 201 19.10 1.28 -19.87
C GLY A 201 20.40 1.11 -20.66
N ARG A 202 21.48 0.85 -19.94
CA ARG A 202 22.81 0.50 -20.45
C ARG A 202 23.33 -0.68 -19.63
N ARG A 203 24.24 -1.48 -20.19
CA ARG A 203 24.75 -2.69 -19.54
C ARG A 203 25.50 -2.37 -18.23
N GLU A 204 26.11 -1.20 -18.14
CA GLU A 204 26.88 -0.70 -17.00
C GLU A 204 26.05 0.15 -16.04
N ALA A 205 24.78 0.42 -16.37
CA ALA A 205 23.98 1.31 -15.56
C ALA A 205 23.59 0.63 -14.23
N PRO A 206 23.63 1.37 -13.10
CA PRO A 206 23.37 0.80 -11.78
C PRO A 206 21.95 0.22 -11.70
N VAL A 207 21.82 -0.78 -10.83
CA VAL A 207 20.52 -1.30 -10.40
C VAL A 207 19.82 -0.27 -9.52
N GLY A 208 18.50 -0.29 -9.50
CA GLY A 208 17.71 0.67 -8.74
C GLY A 208 16.39 1.02 -9.40
N VAL A 209 15.62 1.87 -8.71
CA VAL A 209 14.41 2.48 -9.26
C VAL A 209 14.82 3.68 -10.11
N ARG A 210 14.55 3.60 -11.41
CA ARG A 210 14.88 4.65 -12.37
C ARG A 210 13.74 5.63 -12.46
N ASN A 211 14.08 6.92 -12.41
CA ASN A 211 13.11 7.99 -12.32
C ASN A 211 13.07 8.80 -13.63
N TYR A 212 11.91 8.90 -14.25
CA TYR A 212 11.65 9.79 -15.40
C TYR A 212 11.14 11.16 -14.97
N GLY A 213 10.86 11.35 -13.68
CA GLY A 213 10.34 12.57 -13.09
C GLY A 213 8.83 12.69 -13.21
N TYR A 214 8.33 13.88 -12.86
CA TYR A 214 6.94 14.27 -13.10
C TYR A 214 6.72 14.46 -14.60
N ARG A 215 5.63 13.86 -15.11
CA ARG A 215 5.27 13.87 -16.54
C ARG A 215 3.94 14.55 -16.77
N HIS A 216 3.68 14.96 -18.02
CA HIS A 216 2.41 15.57 -18.39
C HIS A 216 1.29 14.51 -18.29
N LYS A 217 0.41 14.68 -17.31
CA LYS A 217 -0.56 13.67 -16.87
C LYS A 217 -1.58 13.32 -17.95
N GLU A 218 -1.90 14.28 -18.81
CA GLU A 218 -2.95 14.19 -19.83
C GLU A 218 -2.42 13.75 -21.20
N ASP A 219 -1.16 14.07 -21.52
CA ASP A 219 -0.60 13.91 -22.86
C ASP A 219 0.34 12.71 -22.98
N GLU A 220 1.08 12.40 -21.92
CA GLU A 220 2.03 11.30 -21.93
C GLU A 220 1.38 9.97 -21.55
N ARG A 221 1.93 8.88 -22.08
CA ARG A 221 1.38 7.53 -21.90
C ARG A 221 2.44 6.55 -21.41
N TYR A 222 2.10 5.82 -20.37
CA TYR A 222 2.97 4.83 -19.73
C TYR A 222 2.15 3.61 -19.28
N ASP A 223 2.81 2.65 -18.62
CA ASP A 223 2.14 1.58 -17.89
C ASP A 223 1.72 2.11 -16.49
N ALA A 224 1.29 1.23 -15.59
CA ALA A 224 0.99 1.58 -14.21
C ALA A 224 1.68 0.63 -13.23
N PHE A 225 2.17 1.16 -12.10
CA PHE A 225 2.45 0.33 -10.93
C PHE A 225 1.28 0.49 -9.97
N CYS A 226 0.57 -0.61 -9.75
CA CYS A 226 -0.56 -0.65 -8.85
C CYS A 226 -0.17 -1.30 -7.53
N PHE A 227 -0.78 -0.85 -6.44
CA PHE A 227 -0.67 -1.41 -5.11
C PHE A 227 -2.02 -1.98 -4.68
N THR A 228 -2.00 -3.16 -4.07
CA THR A 228 -3.16 -3.79 -3.43
C THR A 228 -2.75 -4.31 -2.06
N SER A 229 -3.66 -4.27 -1.10
CA SER A 229 -3.45 -4.73 0.27
C SER A 229 -4.10 -6.11 0.49
N ASN A 230 -4.19 -6.52 1.75
CA ASN A 230 -4.80 -7.78 2.14
C ASN A 230 -6.22 -7.97 1.59
N LEU A 231 -6.50 -9.17 1.10
CA LEU A 231 -7.80 -9.54 0.57
C LEU A 231 -8.71 -10.00 1.69
N GLN A 232 -9.88 -9.38 1.79
CA GLN A 232 -10.91 -9.84 2.72
C GLN A 232 -11.52 -11.18 2.28
N GLY A 233 -11.46 -11.50 0.98
CA GLY A 233 -11.97 -12.75 0.41
C GLY A 233 -10.87 -13.76 0.04
N GLN A 234 -11.24 -14.75 -0.76
CA GLN A 234 -10.34 -15.82 -1.20
C GLN A 234 -10.31 -15.94 -2.72
N VAL A 235 -9.09 -16.03 -3.28
CA VAL A 235 -8.87 -16.43 -4.67
C VAL A 235 -8.62 -17.94 -4.73
N PHE A 236 -9.34 -18.63 -5.60
CA PHE A 236 -9.15 -20.07 -5.83
C PHE A 236 -9.16 -20.38 -7.33
N PHE A 237 -8.48 -21.44 -7.71
CA PHE A 237 -8.41 -21.89 -9.09
C PHE A 237 -9.50 -22.91 -9.38
N LEU A 238 -10.38 -22.61 -10.34
CA LEU A 238 -11.32 -23.59 -10.88
C LEU A 238 -10.73 -24.25 -12.11
N LYS A 239 -10.76 -25.59 -12.07
CA LYS A 239 -10.47 -26.46 -13.20
C LYS A 239 -11.73 -27.27 -13.52
N PRO A 240 -12.61 -26.76 -14.40
CA PRO A 240 -13.68 -27.58 -14.96
C PRO A 240 -13.07 -28.82 -15.66
N TYR A 241 -13.88 -29.85 -15.90
CA TYR A 241 -13.45 -31.11 -16.55
C TYR A 241 -12.58 -30.89 -17.82
N ARG A 242 -12.77 -29.76 -18.51
CA ARG A 242 -11.90 -29.25 -19.57
C ARG A 242 -11.57 -27.78 -19.31
N LYS A 243 -10.43 -27.33 -19.86
CA LYS A 243 -10.13 -25.90 -19.95
C LYS A 243 -11.24 -25.16 -20.72
N VAL A 244 -11.46 -23.91 -20.37
CA VAL A 244 -12.61 -23.12 -20.81
C VAL A 244 -12.18 -21.83 -21.50
N SER A 245 -13.05 -21.35 -22.40
CA SER A 245 -12.96 -20.01 -22.99
C SER A 245 -13.26 -18.93 -21.93
N PHE A 246 -12.94 -17.67 -22.18
CA PHE A 246 -13.20 -16.60 -21.21
C PHE A 246 -14.71 -16.46 -20.86
N PRO A 247 -15.66 -16.49 -21.80
CA PRO A 247 -17.09 -16.43 -21.46
C PRO A 247 -17.58 -17.63 -20.64
N GLU A 248 -17.01 -18.82 -20.86
CA GLU A 248 -17.29 -20.01 -20.06
C GLU A 248 -16.67 -19.89 -18.65
N ALA A 249 -15.47 -19.32 -18.54
CA ALA A 249 -14.81 -19.04 -17.27
C ALA A 249 -15.64 -18.12 -16.36
N VAL A 250 -16.22 -17.06 -16.94
CA VAL A 250 -17.14 -16.15 -16.21
C VAL A 250 -18.34 -16.90 -15.65
N ARG A 251 -18.97 -17.75 -16.47
CA ARG A 251 -20.11 -18.58 -16.03
C ARG A 251 -19.71 -19.61 -14.98
N ALA A 252 -18.52 -20.20 -15.09
CA ALA A 252 -18.01 -21.19 -14.14
C ALA A 252 -17.77 -20.59 -12.74
N CYS A 253 -17.16 -19.41 -12.65
CA CYS A 253 -17.03 -18.71 -11.37
C CYS A 253 -18.40 -18.34 -10.81
N ALA A 254 -19.30 -17.79 -11.64
CA ALA A 254 -20.64 -17.38 -11.20
C ALA A 254 -21.45 -18.56 -10.65
N GLY A 255 -21.39 -19.72 -11.32
CA GLY A 255 -22.01 -20.97 -10.85
C GLY A 255 -21.44 -21.51 -9.54
N SER A 256 -20.28 -21.01 -9.11
CA SER A 256 -19.63 -21.36 -7.84
C SER A 256 -19.79 -20.28 -6.75
N GLY A 257 -20.70 -19.31 -6.97
CA GLY A 257 -20.92 -18.18 -6.07
C GLY A 257 -19.74 -17.20 -6.01
N ALA A 258 -18.98 -17.07 -7.11
CA ALA A 258 -17.77 -16.27 -7.19
C ALA A 258 -17.74 -15.42 -8.47
N ALA A 259 -16.91 -14.37 -8.48
CA ALA A 259 -16.59 -13.64 -9.69
C ALA A 259 -15.25 -14.11 -10.27
N VAL A 260 -14.94 -13.81 -11.53
CA VAL A 260 -13.57 -14.00 -12.04
C VAL A 260 -12.65 -13.03 -11.28
N ALA A 261 -11.53 -13.54 -10.76
CA ALA A 261 -10.61 -12.76 -9.97
C ALA A 261 -10.00 -11.60 -10.78
N LYS A 262 -9.87 -10.45 -10.14
CA LYS A 262 -9.12 -9.31 -10.68
C LYS A 262 -7.62 -9.55 -10.58
N VAL A 263 -6.84 -8.73 -11.29
CA VAL A 263 -5.37 -8.84 -11.25
C VAL A 263 -4.81 -8.58 -9.85
N GLY A 264 -5.21 -7.49 -9.19
CA GLY A 264 -4.77 -7.18 -7.83
C GLY A 264 -5.10 -8.31 -6.85
N GLN A 265 -6.29 -8.89 -6.96
CA GLN A 265 -6.70 -10.05 -6.17
C GLN A 265 -5.79 -11.26 -6.38
N LEU A 266 -5.34 -11.55 -7.61
CA LEU A 266 -4.38 -12.62 -7.82
C LEU A 266 -3.02 -12.32 -7.17
N TYR A 267 -2.54 -11.07 -7.26
CA TYR A 267 -1.26 -10.68 -6.65
C TYR A 267 -1.30 -10.72 -5.12
N ALA A 268 -2.36 -10.21 -4.49
CA ALA A 268 -2.50 -10.27 -3.05
C ALA A 268 -2.66 -11.73 -2.57
N ALA A 269 -3.41 -12.58 -3.28
CA ALA A 269 -3.49 -14.00 -2.94
C ALA A 269 -2.13 -14.70 -3.07
N TRP A 270 -1.34 -14.36 -4.10
CA TRP A 270 0.01 -14.91 -4.28
C TRP A 270 0.97 -14.49 -3.16
N LYS A 271 1.04 -13.20 -2.83
CA LYS A 271 2.01 -12.65 -1.89
C LYS A 271 1.62 -12.89 -0.43
N LEU A 272 0.35 -12.63 -0.09
CA LEU A 272 -0.13 -12.57 1.29
C LEU A 272 -0.81 -13.87 1.73
N GLN A 273 -1.48 -14.57 0.81
CA GLN A 273 -2.14 -15.86 1.07
C GLN A 273 -1.35 -17.07 0.55
N LEU A 274 -0.13 -16.84 0.05
CA LEU A 274 0.80 -17.87 -0.47
C LEU A 274 0.19 -18.79 -1.54
N LEU A 275 -0.70 -18.25 -2.39
CA LEU A 275 -1.31 -19.00 -3.49
C LEU A 275 -0.26 -19.38 -4.54
N ASP A 276 0.12 -20.66 -4.56
CA ASP A 276 1.05 -21.25 -5.53
C ASP A 276 0.31 -22.17 -6.51
N ARG A 277 0.29 -21.83 -7.81
CA ARG A 277 -0.38 -22.66 -8.81
C ARG A 277 0.31 -22.56 -10.18
N CYS A 278 0.86 -23.69 -10.60
CA CYS A 278 1.47 -23.87 -11.92
C CYS A 278 0.45 -24.10 -13.05
N GLU A 279 -0.64 -23.33 -13.11
CA GLU A 279 -1.63 -23.47 -14.18
C GLU A 279 -2.14 -22.12 -14.65
N ALA A 280 -1.97 -21.83 -15.94
CA ALA A 280 -2.48 -20.63 -16.57
C ALA A 280 -4.02 -20.55 -16.47
N GLY A 281 -4.53 -19.43 -15.97
CA GLY A 281 -5.96 -19.17 -15.81
C GLY A 281 -6.37 -17.76 -16.21
N TRP A 282 -7.63 -17.64 -16.65
CA TRP A 282 -8.26 -16.35 -16.95
C TRP A 282 -8.42 -15.48 -15.70
N LEU A 283 -8.26 -14.17 -15.89
CA LEU A 283 -8.59 -13.11 -14.94
C LEU A 283 -9.60 -12.13 -15.54
N GLY A 284 -10.22 -11.29 -14.70
CA GLY A 284 -11.33 -10.41 -15.06
C GLY A 284 -11.01 -9.40 -16.17
N ASP A 285 -9.75 -8.96 -16.29
CA ASP A 285 -9.27 -8.09 -17.38
C ASP A 285 -9.15 -8.82 -18.74
N GLY A 286 -9.32 -10.15 -18.75
CA GLY A 286 -9.13 -11.01 -19.90
C GLY A 286 -7.67 -11.36 -20.18
N SER A 287 -6.75 -11.04 -19.26
CA SER A 287 -5.41 -11.59 -19.27
C SER A 287 -5.41 -13.03 -18.78
N VAL A 288 -4.33 -13.75 -19.10
CA VAL A 288 -4.08 -15.09 -18.56
C VAL A 288 -2.81 -15.06 -17.75
N ARG A 289 -2.93 -15.44 -16.47
CA ARG A 289 -1.83 -15.39 -15.51
C ARG A 289 -1.78 -16.63 -14.65
N TYR A 290 -0.68 -16.82 -13.92
CA TYR A 290 -0.57 -17.85 -12.88
C TYR A 290 0.49 -17.46 -11.82
N PRO A 291 0.24 -17.69 -10.52
CA PRO A 291 1.14 -17.31 -9.44
C PRO A 291 2.10 -18.45 -9.04
N ILE A 292 3.35 -18.10 -8.76
CA ILE A 292 4.39 -19.03 -8.29
C ILE A 292 5.05 -18.44 -7.04
N VAL A 293 4.83 -19.07 -5.90
CA VAL A 293 5.52 -18.79 -4.64
C VAL A 293 6.83 -19.58 -4.60
N ASN A 294 6.77 -20.87 -4.94
CA ASN A 294 7.93 -21.77 -4.92
C ASN A 294 8.39 -22.04 -6.35
N PRO A 295 9.53 -21.48 -6.81
CA PRO A 295 10.00 -21.62 -8.19
C PRO A 295 10.27 -23.08 -8.58
N ARG A 296 9.92 -23.44 -9.83
CA ARG A 296 10.07 -24.81 -10.35
C ARG A 296 10.55 -24.76 -11.79
N ALA A 297 11.45 -25.67 -12.17
CA ALA A 297 12.07 -25.68 -13.50
C ALA A 297 11.07 -25.70 -14.67
N ARG A 298 9.93 -26.38 -14.51
CA ARG A 298 8.88 -26.48 -15.54
C ARG A 298 7.75 -25.47 -15.38
N CYS A 299 7.91 -24.48 -14.48
CA CYS A 299 6.83 -23.58 -14.12
C CYS A 299 7.27 -22.13 -13.88
N GLY A 300 7.45 -21.38 -14.96
CA GLY A 300 7.67 -19.94 -14.85
C GLY A 300 9.06 -19.54 -14.38
N GLY A 301 10.06 -20.41 -14.44
CA GLY A 301 11.47 -20.06 -14.23
C GLY A 301 11.93 -20.10 -12.77
N GLN A 302 13.00 -19.37 -12.46
CA GLN A 302 13.78 -19.52 -11.22
C GLN A 302 13.38 -18.57 -10.08
N ARG A 303 12.53 -17.57 -10.32
CA ARG A 303 12.10 -16.60 -9.29
C ARG A 303 10.62 -16.76 -8.94
N PRO A 304 10.18 -16.38 -7.73
CA PRO A 304 8.76 -16.24 -7.44
C PRO A 304 8.09 -15.16 -8.31
N GLY A 305 6.76 -15.12 -8.31
CA GLY A 305 5.98 -14.05 -8.94
C GLY A 305 4.75 -14.55 -9.70
N VAL A 306 3.90 -13.61 -10.08
CA VAL A 306 2.79 -13.84 -11.01
C VAL A 306 3.30 -13.75 -12.44
N ARG A 307 3.08 -14.80 -13.24
CA ARG A 307 3.46 -14.86 -14.65
C ARG A 307 2.32 -14.37 -15.52
N ASN A 308 2.64 -13.53 -16.50
CA ASN A 308 1.69 -12.97 -17.45
C ASN A 308 1.89 -13.60 -18.83
N LEU A 309 0.86 -14.25 -19.36
CA LEU A 309 0.84 -14.82 -20.72
C LEU A 309 0.14 -13.88 -21.73
N GLY A 310 -0.13 -12.64 -21.33
CA GLY A 310 -0.75 -11.61 -22.15
C GLY A 310 -2.27 -11.78 -22.25
N PHE A 311 -2.82 -11.29 -23.37
CA PHE A 311 -4.26 -11.21 -23.65
C PHE A 311 -4.63 -12.11 -24.83
N PRO A 312 -4.71 -13.44 -24.63
CA PRO A 312 -5.09 -14.37 -25.70
C PRO A 312 -6.54 -14.17 -26.18
N ASP A 313 -6.85 -14.70 -27.36
CA ASP A 313 -8.20 -14.66 -27.91
C ASP A 313 -9.22 -15.32 -26.95
N LYS A 314 -10.21 -14.54 -26.53
CA LYS A 314 -11.20 -14.91 -25.52
C LYS A 314 -12.12 -16.06 -25.93
N LYS A 315 -12.31 -16.28 -27.24
CA LYS A 315 -13.25 -17.27 -27.78
C LYS A 315 -12.56 -18.60 -28.06
N HIS A 316 -11.36 -18.55 -28.62
CA HIS A 316 -10.70 -19.74 -29.18
C HIS A 316 -9.66 -20.37 -28.26
N ARG A 317 -9.10 -19.60 -27.32
CA ARG A 317 -8.11 -20.13 -26.37
C ARG A 317 -8.78 -20.65 -25.11
N LEU A 318 -8.25 -21.75 -24.58
CA LEU A 318 -8.81 -22.44 -23.42
C LEU A 318 -7.79 -22.48 -22.29
N PHE A 319 -8.21 -22.03 -21.10
CA PHE A 319 -7.40 -22.02 -19.87
C PHE A 319 -8.23 -22.45 -18.66
N GLY A 320 -7.61 -22.55 -17.48
CA GLY A 320 -8.37 -22.57 -16.24
C GLY A 320 -8.94 -21.19 -15.93
N VAL A 321 -9.48 -21.00 -14.73
CA VAL A 321 -9.92 -19.67 -14.28
C VAL A 321 -9.61 -19.47 -12.80
N TYR A 322 -9.13 -18.29 -12.45
CA TYR A 322 -9.06 -17.88 -11.06
C TYR A 322 -10.35 -17.15 -10.71
N CYS A 323 -11.02 -17.62 -9.67
CA CYS A 323 -12.25 -17.03 -9.16
C CYS A 323 -11.97 -16.38 -7.81
N TYR A 324 -12.70 -15.31 -7.51
CA TYR A 324 -12.67 -14.62 -6.23
C TYR A 324 -14.03 -14.73 -5.56
N ARG A 325 -14.03 -15.21 -4.32
CA ARG A 325 -15.19 -15.20 -3.43
C ARG A 325 -14.98 -14.12 -2.39
N ALA A 326 -15.90 -13.15 -2.38
CA ALA A 326 -15.96 -12.13 -1.33
C ALA A 326 -16.24 -12.79 0.03
N PRO A 327 -15.82 -12.19 1.15
CA PRO A 327 -16.17 -12.69 2.48
C PRO A 327 -17.69 -12.77 2.62
N GLU A 328 -18.19 -13.84 3.24
CA GLU A 328 -19.59 -13.92 3.60
C GLU A 328 -19.89 -12.79 4.59
N LYS A 329 -20.85 -11.93 4.28
CA LYS A 329 -21.34 -10.96 5.25
C LYS A 329 -22.03 -11.77 6.35
N GLY A 330 -21.36 -11.95 7.48
CA GLY A 330 -21.99 -12.47 8.68
C GLY A 330 -23.25 -11.65 8.94
N VAL A 331 -24.41 -12.30 8.92
CA VAL A 331 -25.63 -11.76 9.52
C VAL A 331 -25.32 -11.73 11.01
N LEU A 332 -24.96 -10.54 11.51
CA LEU A 332 -24.95 -10.25 12.95
C LEU A 332 -26.38 -10.07 13.44
#